data_AF-A0A1H9N0N9-F1
#
_entry.id   AF-A0A1H9N0N9-F1
#
_cell.length_a   1.000
_cell.length_b   1.000
_cell.length_c   1.000
_cell.angle_alpha   90.00
_cell.angle_beta   90.00
_cell.angle_gamma   90.00
#
_symmetry.space_group_name_H-M   'P 1'
#
loop_
_entity.id
_entity.type
_entity.pdbx_description
1 polymer ?
#
loop_
_entity_poly.entity_id
_entity_poly.type
_entity_poly.pdbx_seq_one_letter_code
_entity_poly.pdbx_strand_id
1 'polypeptide(L)'
;MTHPRRTGLRLVALTVLLLATAAACGTPVADDRPAATAGPPTSAGAPSPDASAPPGGGAPSGAADRTILDARFDDVTEGPVTPTSFRREVGKATPREADYDAMTYERDPDGRVFVRTRLAAGRILARNDAPGDGNVLVVPLKEQDHDAACVTYDVRFSTGFEWSAGGKLPGLLGVAPGVSPGVPTGGGSTDRGWSGRVMWLGPSLSRTVRESGLPDLATTYLYHPGQAGRYGDDLYWGRGFADGVWHQVRQCYVLNTLGNADGVLDAWLDGIPVLHREDLVYRTDPDVHVTHLDWSVFRGGDTDQWAAGSDGDVDLADLRVTVP
;
A
#
# COMPACT_ATOMS: atom_id res chain seq x y z
N MET A 1 13.47 79.54 -16.97
CA MET A 1 14.44 78.90 -16.06
C MET A 1 13.59 78.24 -14.97
N THR A 2 13.52 76.94 -14.72
CA THR A 2 14.40 75.79 -14.94
C THR A 2 13.54 74.55 -14.65
N HIS A 3 13.63 73.50 -15.48
CA HIS A 3 13.14 72.15 -15.17
C HIS A 3 13.91 71.53 -14.00
N PRO A 4 13.36 70.47 -13.38
CA PRO A 4 14.11 69.22 -13.41
C PRO A 4 13.30 67.98 -13.81
N ARG A 5 14.08 67.03 -14.34
CA ARG A 5 13.74 65.77 -15.00
C ARG A 5 13.28 64.71 -13.99
N ARG A 6 12.32 63.87 -14.39
CA ARG A 6 12.05 62.56 -13.78
C ARG A 6 12.69 61.46 -14.65
N THR A 7 13.79 60.90 -14.16
CA THR A 7 14.25 59.52 -14.40
C THR A 7 13.32 58.61 -13.58
N GLY A 8 12.80 57.46 -14.00
CA GLY A 8 13.32 56.46 -14.93
C GLY A 8 13.47 55.15 -14.14
N LEU A 9 12.39 54.39 -13.95
CA LEU A 9 12.46 53.00 -13.48
C LEU A 9 11.46 52.16 -14.29
N ARG A 10 11.98 51.40 -15.24
CA ARG A 10 11.24 50.42 -16.04
C ARG A 10 11.08 49.15 -15.21
N LEU A 11 9.85 48.81 -14.86
CA LEU A 11 9.50 47.49 -14.36
C LEU A 11 9.45 46.54 -15.57
N VAL A 12 10.35 45.56 -15.62
CA VAL A 12 10.30 44.48 -16.61
C VAL A 12 9.32 43.45 -16.08
N ALA A 13 8.11 43.41 -16.64
CA ALA A 13 7.18 42.32 -16.45
C ALA A 13 7.62 41.17 -17.37
N LEU A 14 8.08 40.07 -16.78
CA LEU A 14 8.41 38.84 -17.49
C LEU A 14 7.11 38.04 -17.68
N THR A 15 6.42 38.28 -18.79
CA THR A 15 5.28 37.48 -19.22
C THR A 15 5.80 36.18 -19.84
N VAL A 16 5.74 35.07 -19.11
CA VAL A 16 5.97 33.74 -19.69
C VAL A 16 4.69 33.31 -20.43
N LEU A 17 4.72 33.46 -21.74
CA LEU A 17 3.69 32.95 -22.65
C LEU A 17 3.97 31.46 -22.90
N LEU A 18 3.25 30.55 -22.24
CA LEU A 18 3.23 29.15 -22.66
C LEU A 18 2.42 29.05 -23.96
N LEU A 19 3.10 28.84 -25.08
CA LEU A 19 2.46 28.39 -26.32
C LEU A 19 2.05 26.92 -26.11
N ALA A 20 0.74 26.68 -26.02
CA ALA A 20 0.17 25.36 -26.24
C ALA A 20 0.18 25.08 -27.76
N THR A 21 1.07 24.21 -28.21
CA THR A 21 0.98 23.62 -29.56
C THR A 21 -0.13 22.56 -29.54
N ALA A 22 -1.26 22.90 -30.16
CA ALA A 22 -2.30 21.94 -30.50
C ALA A 22 -1.77 20.96 -31.54
N ALA A 23 -1.58 19.69 -31.16
CA ALA A 23 -1.39 18.61 -32.11
C ALA A 23 -2.75 18.30 -32.77
N ALA A 24 -2.78 18.40 -34.09
CA ALA A 24 -3.95 18.15 -34.92
C ALA A 24 -4.42 16.69 -34.81
N CYS A 25 -5.74 16.51 -34.72
CA CYS A 25 -6.41 15.22 -34.91
C CYS A 25 -6.03 14.60 -36.26
N GLY A 26 -5.39 13.42 -36.21
CA GLY A 26 -5.34 12.50 -37.33
C GLY A 26 -6.53 11.54 -37.25
N THR A 27 -7.32 11.46 -38.31
CA THR A 27 -8.39 10.47 -38.50
C THR A 27 -7.80 9.05 -38.53
N PRO A 28 -8.45 8.04 -37.91
CA PRO A 28 -8.01 6.66 -38.05
C PRO A 28 -8.37 6.13 -39.45
N VAL A 29 -7.36 5.55 -40.11
CA VAL A 29 -7.50 4.79 -41.36
C VAL A 29 -8.12 3.43 -41.02
N ALA A 30 -9.15 3.04 -41.75
CA ALA A 30 -9.78 1.72 -41.65
C ALA A 30 -8.80 0.65 -42.16
N ASP A 31 -8.47 -0.31 -41.29
CA ASP A 31 -7.65 -1.47 -41.65
C ASP A 31 -8.60 -2.63 -41.98
N ASP A 32 -8.84 -2.85 -43.27
CA ASP A 32 -9.64 -3.95 -43.82
C ASP A 32 -8.81 -5.25 -43.77
N ARG A 33 -8.98 -6.03 -42.70
CA ARG A 33 -8.54 -7.42 -42.64
C ARG A 33 -9.72 -8.34 -42.30
N PRO A 34 -9.97 -9.41 -43.08
CA PRO A 34 -11.12 -10.27 -42.86
C PRO A 34 -11.00 -11.07 -41.56
N ALA A 35 -12.10 -11.11 -40.82
CA ALA A 35 -12.24 -11.82 -39.56
C ALA A 35 -12.06 -13.34 -39.74
N ALA A 36 -11.10 -13.91 -39.00
CA ALA A 36 -10.99 -15.35 -38.83
C ALA A 36 -12.02 -15.81 -37.78
N THR A 37 -12.90 -16.73 -38.18
CA THR A 37 -13.91 -17.37 -37.34
C THR A 37 -13.25 -18.33 -36.35
N ALA A 38 -13.18 -17.95 -35.07
CA ALA A 38 -12.85 -18.86 -33.99
C ALA A 38 -14.11 -19.64 -33.56
N GLY A 39 -14.05 -20.97 -33.64
CA GLY A 39 -15.10 -21.87 -33.16
C GLY A 39 -15.26 -21.85 -31.63
N PRO A 40 -16.35 -22.43 -31.10
CA PRO A 40 -16.68 -22.34 -29.68
C PRO A 40 -15.68 -23.15 -28.84
N PRO A 41 -15.27 -22.67 -27.65
CA PRO A 41 -14.43 -23.44 -26.76
C PRO A 41 -15.23 -24.63 -26.19
N THR A 42 -14.65 -25.81 -26.34
CA THR A 42 -15.10 -27.07 -25.76
C THR A 42 -15.03 -27.02 -24.23
N SER A 43 -16.10 -27.48 -23.59
CA SER A 43 -16.22 -27.67 -22.14
C SER A 43 -15.19 -28.66 -21.61
N ALA A 44 -14.31 -28.21 -20.71
CA ALA A 44 -13.51 -29.08 -19.85
C ALA A 44 -14.09 -29.02 -18.43
N GLY A 45 -14.36 -30.20 -17.87
CA GLY A 45 -15.15 -30.40 -16.65
C GLY A 45 -14.51 -29.87 -15.36
N ALA A 46 -15.38 -29.62 -14.40
CA ALA A 46 -15.05 -29.23 -13.03
C ALA A 46 -14.25 -30.32 -12.29
N PRO A 47 -13.24 -29.97 -11.48
CA PRO A 47 -12.75 -30.85 -10.43
C PRO A 47 -13.57 -30.67 -9.13
N SER A 48 -13.89 -31.81 -8.51
CA SER A 48 -14.50 -31.94 -7.18
C SER A 48 -13.51 -31.58 -6.05
N PRO A 49 -13.99 -31.29 -4.82
CA PRO A 49 -13.16 -30.82 -3.73
C PRO A 49 -12.59 -32.00 -2.95
N ASP A 50 -11.28 -32.19 -2.99
CA ASP A 50 -10.57 -32.95 -1.96
C ASP A 50 -9.55 -32.04 -1.30
N ALA A 51 -9.84 -31.71 -0.04
CA ALA A 51 -8.98 -30.97 0.85
C ALA A 51 -7.77 -31.86 1.20
N SER A 52 -6.59 -31.45 0.76
CA SER A 52 -5.32 -31.89 1.32
C SER A 52 -4.56 -30.66 1.76
N ALA A 53 -4.40 -30.50 3.07
CA ALA A 53 -3.57 -29.46 3.67
C ALA A 53 -2.14 -29.55 3.10
N PRO A 54 -1.48 -28.41 2.81
CA PRO A 54 -0.10 -28.44 2.33
C PRO A 54 0.82 -28.95 3.45
N PRO A 55 1.81 -29.79 3.15
CA PRO A 55 2.80 -30.22 4.13
C PRO A 55 3.64 -29.02 4.55
N GLY A 56 3.85 -28.86 5.85
CA GLY A 56 4.63 -27.78 6.43
C GLY A 56 6.01 -27.67 5.78
N GLY A 57 6.24 -26.55 5.10
CA GLY A 57 7.55 -26.14 4.62
C GLY A 57 8.52 -26.05 5.80
N GLY A 58 9.65 -26.73 5.68
CA GLY A 58 10.67 -26.80 6.71
C GLY A 58 11.24 -25.41 6.99
N ALA A 59 11.17 -24.99 8.25
CA ALA A 59 11.87 -23.82 8.75
C ALA A 59 13.38 -23.98 8.53
N PRO A 60 14.08 -23.02 7.88
CA PRO A 60 15.52 -22.99 7.92
C PRO A 60 15.98 -22.52 9.31
N SER A 61 16.69 -23.41 10.02
CA SER A 61 17.87 -23.12 10.84
C SER A 61 17.87 -21.87 11.76
N GLY A 62 17.44 -22.05 13.01
CA GLY A 62 18.30 -21.88 14.19
C GLY A 62 18.76 -20.50 14.68
N ALA A 63 18.59 -19.41 13.93
CA ALA A 63 18.74 -18.04 14.44
C ALA A 63 17.36 -17.51 14.85
N ALA A 64 17.27 -16.88 16.02
CA ALA A 64 16.05 -16.19 16.42
C ALA A 64 15.94 -14.90 15.60
N ASP A 65 14.81 -14.71 14.92
CA ASP A 65 14.48 -13.47 14.22
C ASP A 65 14.84 -12.24 15.07
N ARG A 66 15.60 -11.32 14.47
CA ARG A 66 15.99 -10.06 15.11
C ARG A 66 14.98 -8.98 14.79
N THR A 67 14.49 -8.30 15.82
CA THR A 67 13.64 -7.11 15.66
C THR A 67 14.49 -5.89 15.26
N ILE A 68 14.16 -5.27 14.12
CA ILE A 68 14.83 -4.05 13.63
C ILE A 68 13.99 -2.78 13.83
N LEU A 69 12.67 -2.95 13.99
CA LEU A 69 11.70 -1.92 14.33
C LEU A 69 10.65 -2.49 15.29
N ASP A 70 10.40 -1.81 16.41
CA ASP A 70 9.34 -2.16 17.39
C ASP A 70 8.72 -0.84 17.85
N ALA A 71 7.47 -0.59 17.47
CA ALA A 71 6.73 0.62 17.74
C ALA A 71 5.38 0.27 18.38
N ARG A 72 5.37 0.30 19.71
CA ARG A 72 4.17 0.09 20.55
C ARG A 72 3.50 1.39 20.97
N PHE A 73 4.20 2.51 20.81
CA PHE A 73 3.72 3.86 21.15
C PHE A 73 3.45 4.05 22.66
N ASP A 74 4.03 3.22 23.54
CA ASP A 74 3.75 3.22 24.98
C ASP A 74 4.02 4.57 25.66
N ASP A 75 5.04 5.31 25.20
CA ASP A 75 5.55 6.55 25.80
C ASP A 75 5.00 7.84 25.15
N VAL A 76 4.04 7.73 24.23
CA VAL A 76 3.46 8.91 23.58
C VAL A 76 2.33 9.54 24.43
N THR A 77 2.20 10.85 24.31
CA THR A 77 1.03 11.58 24.82
C THR A 77 -0.12 11.47 23.81
N GLU A 78 -1.33 11.18 24.29
CA GLU A 78 -2.54 11.20 23.46
C GLU A 78 -2.76 12.56 22.80
N GLY A 79 -3.27 12.55 21.57
CA GLY A 79 -3.50 13.74 20.76
C GLY A 79 -2.90 13.64 19.35
N PRO A 80 -2.81 14.76 18.62
CA PRO A 80 -2.35 14.77 17.23
C PRO A 80 -0.95 14.17 17.07
N VAL A 81 -0.79 13.33 16.04
CA VAL A 81 0.53 12.85 15.64
C VAL A 81 1.24 13.93 14.85
N THR A 82 2.50 14.18 15.19
CA THR A 82 3.42 15.04 14.43
C THR A 82 4.57 14.20 13.87
N PRO A 83 5.25 14.63 12.79
CA PRO A 83 6.46 13.97 12.31
C PRO A 83 7.50 13.78 13.40
N THR A 84 7.66 14.76 14.31
CA THR A 84 8.61 14.66 15.43
C THR A 84 8.21 13.56 16.40
N SER A 85 6.93 13.50 16.79
CA SER A 85 6.45 12.45 17.70
C SER A 85 6.53 11.06 17.08
N PHE A 86 6.12 10.90 15.82
CA PHE A 86 6.12 9.61 15.13
C PHE A 86 7.53 9.08 14.91
N ARG A 87 8.45 9.95 14.49
CA ARG A 87 9.86 9.59 14.25
C ARG A 87 10.62 9.19 15.52
N ARG A 88 10.14 9.56 16.70
CA ARG A 88 10.70 9.05 17.96
C ARG A 88 10.41 7.56 18.13
N GLU A 89 9.24 7.11 17.68
CA GLU A 89 8.76 5.74 17.83
C GLU A 89 9.26 4.83 16.70
N VAL A 90 9.25 5.31 15.45
CA VAL A 90 9.60 4.48 14.27
C VAL A 90 10.98 4.79 13.67
N GLY A 91 11.68 5.82 14.16
CA GLY A 91 12.94 6.28 13.59
C GLY A 91 12.78 7.29 12.45
N LYS A 92 13.37 7.04 11.27
CA LYS A 92 13.20 7.96 10.13
C LYS A 92 11.82 7.74 9.52
N ALA A 93 11.14 8.82 9.12
CA ALA A 93 9.87 8.77 8.42
C ALA A 93 9.70 10.01 7.54
N THR A 94 8.69 10.01 6.67
CA THR A 94 8.26 11.17 5.90
C THR A 94 8.15 12.42 6.80
N PRO A 95 8.81 13.55 6.47
CA PRO A 95 8.85 14.72 7.36
C PRO A 95 7.72 15.73 7.12
N ARG A 96 6.86 15.52 6.12
CA ARG A 96 5.83 16.48 5.73
C ARG A 96 4.66 16.41 6.72
N GLU A 97 4.45 17.51 7.46
CA GLU A 97 3.41 17.64 8.49
C GLU A 97 2.02 17.18 8.01
N ALA A 98 1.60 17.60 6.82
CA ALA A 98 0.28 17.30 6.28
C ALA A 98 0.01 15.79 6.04
N ASP A 99 1.03 14.94 5.98
CA ASP A 99 0.83 13.49 5.90
C ASP A 99 0.40 12.86 7.25
N TYR A 100 0.36 13.66 8.33
CA TYR A 100 -0.04 13.25 9.66
C TYR A 100 -1.36 13.89 10.13
N ASP A 101 -1.97 14.77 9.33
CA ASP A 101 -3.16 15.56 9.72
C ASP A 101 -4.38 14.69 10.09
N ALA A 102 -4.44 13.46 9.56
CA ALA A 102 -5.50 12.49 9.86
C ALA A 102 -5.20 11.60 11.08
N MET A 103 -4.03 11.76 11.72
CA MET A 103 -3.52 10.81 12.71
C MET A 103 -3.59 11.35 14.15
N THR A 104 -4.08 10.51 15.07
CA THR A 104 -4.07 10.76 16.52
C THR A 104 -3.51 9.57 17.28
N TYR A 105 -2.73 9.83 18.33
CA TYR A 105 -2.45 8.84 19.36
C TYR A 105 -3.64 8.76 20.31
N GLU A 106 -4.12 7.56 20.54
CA GLU A 106 -5.22 7.26 21.45
C GLU A 106 -4.90 6.04 22.31
N ARG A 107 -5.67 5.85 23.38
CA ARG A 107 -5.47 4.77 24.33
C ARG A 107 -6.76 3.98 24.56
N ASP A 108 -6.65 2.66 24.48
CA ASP A 108 -7.73 1.77 24.87
C ASP A 108 -7.90 1.74 26.41
N PRO A 109 -9.07 1.35 26.95
CA PRO A 109 -9.31 1.28 28.39
C PRO A 109 -8.33 0.35 29.15
N ASP A 110 -7.72 -0.63 28.47
CA ASP A 110 -6.71 -1.53 29.02
C ASP A 110 -5.29 -0.92 29.03
N GLY A 111 -5.14 0.31 28.54
CA GLY A 111 -3.90 1.07 28.51
C GLY A 111 -3.10 0.95 27.22
N ARG A 112 -3.51 0.10 26.27
CA ARG A 112 -2.82 -0.04 24.98
C ARG A 112 -2.88 1.27 24.20
N VAL A 113 -1.73 1.73 23.70
CA VAL A 113 -1.66 2.91 22.83
C VAL A 113 -1.73 2.48 21.37
N PHE A 114 -2.45 3.25 20.57
CA PHE A 114 -2.56 3.04 19.14
C PHE A 114 -2.54 4.36 18.39
N VAL A 115 -2.25 4.27 17.09
CA VAL A 115 -2.36 5.36 16.14
C VAL A 115 -3.67 5.18 15.39
N ARG A 116 -4.61 6.10 15.59
CA ARG A 116 -5.82 6.22 14.78
C ARG A 116 -5.55 7.05 13.54
N THR A 117 -5.97 6.56 12.39
CA THR A 117 -6.13 7.36 11.17
C THR A 117 -7.60 7.55 10.86
N ARG A 118 -8.07 8.80 10.83
CA ARG A 118 -9.43 9.15 10.42
C ARG A 118 -9.58 9.18 8.90
N LEU A 119 -10.60 8.49 8.41
CA LEU A 119 -11.00 8.46 7.01
C LEU A 119 -12.38 9.13 6.88
N ALA A 120 -12.41 10.36 6.35
CA ALA A 120 -13.63 11.16 6.29
C ALA A 120 -14.56 10.73 5.13
N ALA A 121 -15.86 10.98 5.30
CA ALA A 121 -16.88 10.72 4.29
C ALA A 121 -16.58 11.46 2.98
N GLY A 122 -16.77 10.80 1.84
CA GLY A 122 -16.55 11.38 0.51
C GLY A 122 -15.08 11.58 0.14
N ARG A 123 -14.13 11.13 0.98
CA ARG A 123 -12.69 11.36 0.81
C ARG A 123 -11.95 10.10 0.34
N ILE A 124 -10.92 10.32 -0.47
CA ILE A 124 -9.96 9.31 -0.97
C ILE A 124 -8.59 9.95 -1.11
N LEU A 125 -7.52 9.16 -0.99
CA LEU A 125 -6.15 9.68 -1.10
C LEU A 125 -5.87 10.38 -2.43
N ALA A 126 -6.48 9.95 -3.54
CA ALA A 126 -6.22 10.54 -4.85
C ALA A 126 -6.60 12.04 -4.94
N ARG A 127 -7.45 12.55 -4.03
CA ARG A 127 -7.81 13.97 -3.96
C ARG A 127 -6.72 14.78 -3.24
N ASN A 128 -6.21 14.27 -2.11
CA ASN A 128 -5.15 14.83 -1.27
C ASN A 128 -5.20 16.36 -1.12
N ASP A 129 -6.40 16.91 -0.91
CA ASP A 129 -6.65 18.36 -0.88
C ASP A 129 -7.25 18.85 0.44
N ALA A 130 -7.52 17.94 1.39
CA ALA A 130 -8.01 18.27 2.73
C ALA A 130 -7.70 17.14 3.74
N PRO A 131 -7.72 17.44 5.06
CA PRO A 131 -7.61 16.40 6.09
C PRO A 131 -8.69 15.33 5.96
N GLY A 132 -8.37 14.10 6.36
CA GLY A 132 -9.29 12.94 6.32
C GLY A 132 -9.16 12.05 5.08
N ASP A 133 -8.17 12.29 4.22
CA ASP A 133 -7.81 11.44 3.08
C ASP A 133 -7.04 10.17 3.47
N GLY A 134 -6.68 10.05 4.75
CA GLY A 134 -5.76 9.05 5.26
C GLY A 134 -4.30 9.53 5.23
N ASN A 135 -3.36 8.60 5.15
CA ASN A 135 -1.93 8.91 5.16
C ASN A 135 -1.09 7.89 4.36
N VAL A 136 0.07 8.36 3.89
CA VAL A 136 1.14 7.55 3.30
C VAL A 136 2.48 8.02 3.87
N LEU A 137 3.07 7.21 4.74
CA LEU A 137 4.33 7.49 5.40
C LEU A 137 5.33 6.39 5.07
N VAL A 138 6.49 6.78 4.58
CA VAL A 138 7.56 5.82 4.31
C VAL A 138 8.58 5.87 5.44
N VAL A 139 8.88 4.70 6.00
CA VAL A 139 9.83 4.50 7.11
C VAL A 139 11.02 3.69 6.59
N PRO A 140 12.18 4.31 6.35
CA PRO A 140 13.41 3.59 6.01
C PRO A 140 13.80 2.62 7.14
N LEU A 141 13.94 1.33 6.80
CA LEU A 141 14.40 0.31 7.75
C LEU A 141 15.90 0.47 8.03
N LYS A 142 16.34 -0.06 9.17
CA LYS A 142 17.77 -0.17 9.50
C LYS A 142 18.39 -1.27 8.64
N GLU A 143 19.63 -1.06 8.19
CA GLU A 143 20.41 -2.05 7.41
C GLU A 143 19.64 -2.46 6.14
N GLN A 144 19.62 -1.62 5.11
CA GLN A 144 18.73 -1.80 3.94
C GLN A 144 19.23 -2.84 2.92
N ASP A 145 19.79 -3.95 3.41
CA ASP A 145 20.36 -5.08 2.67
C ASP A 145 19.69 -6.42 3.01
N HIS A 146 18.46 -6.36 3.56
CA HIS A 146 17.70 -7.55 3.94
C HIS A 146 17.05 -8.24 2.72
N ASP A 147 17.32 -9.53 2.57
CA ASP A 147 16.65 -10.39 1.58
C ASP A 147 15.40 -11.10 2.13
N ALA A 148 15.18 -11.00 3.45
CA ALA A 148 13.98 -11.50 4.08
C ALA A 148 13.57 -10.62 5.26
N ALA A 149 12.28 -10.39 5.41
CA ALA A 149 11.73 -9.64 6.53
C ALA A 149 10.26 -9.99 6.76
N CYS A 150 9.83 -9.88 8.00
CA CYS A 150 8.43 -9.93 8.38
C CYS A 150 7.97 -8.60 8.95
N VAL A 151 6.76 -8.18 8.59
CA VAL A 151 6.03 -7.11 9.28
C VAL A 151 4.86 -7.72 10.06
N THR A 152 4.64 -7.25 11.28
CA THR A 152 3.48 -7.59 12.10
C THR A 152 2.92 -6.31 12.69
N TYR A 153 1.60 -6.18 12.72
CA TYR A 153 0.89 -5.10 13.41
C TYR A 153 -0.53 -5.57 13.70
N ASP A 154 -1.16 -4.94 14.68
CA ASP A 154 -2.59 -5.09 14.87
C ASP A 154 -3.33 -3.93 14.21
N VAL A 155 -4.50 -4.23 13.65
CA VAL A 155 -5.39 -3.29 13.00
C VAL A 155 -6.80 -3.43 13.56
N ARG A 156 -7.50 -2.31 13.78
CA ARG A 156 -8.92 -2.29 14.14
C ARG A 156 -9.63 -1.26 13.28
N PHE A 157 -10.72 -1.68 12.65
CA PHE A 157 -11.64 -0.77 11.98
C PHE A 157 -12.72 -0.31 12.97
N SER A 158 -13.15 0.96 12.93
CA SER A 158 -14.21 1.47 13.80
C SER A 158 -15.52 0.69 13.63
N THR A 159 -16.28 0.46 14.69
CA THR A 159 -17.60 -0.20 14.60
C THR A 159 -18.53 0.48 13.59
N GLY A 160 -19.15 -0.28 12.70
CA GLY A 160 -19.97 0.21 11.60
C GLY A 160 -19.16 0.67 10.39
N PHE A 161 -17.90 0.23 10.23
CA PHE A 161 -17.03 0.71 9.17
C PHE A 161 -17.62 0.43 7.77
N GLU A 162 -17.75 1.49 6.97
CA GLU A 162 -18.20 1.34 5.58
C GLU A 162 -17.02 0.89 4.70
N TRP A 163 -17.02 -0.37 4.26
CA TRP A 163 -15.93 -0.96 3.47
C TRP A 163 -15.75 -0.32 2.08
N SER A 164 -16.83 0.19 1.49
CA SER A 164 -16.88 0.80 0.14
C SER A 164 -16.20 -0.09 -0.92
N ALA A 165 -15.31 0.45 -1.77
CA ALA A 165 -14.52 -0.36 -2.69
C ALA A 165 -13.24 -0.93 -2.05
N GLY A 166 -12.72 -0.29 -1.00
CA GLY A 166 -11.50 -0.73 -0.33
C GLY A 166 -10.55 0.39 0.03
N GLY A 167 -9.35 0.00 0.45
CA GLY A 167 -8.27 0.91 0.80
C GLY A 167 -6.99 0.17 1.19
N LYS A 168 -5.94 0.93 1.54
CA LYS A 168 -4.61 0.39 1.85
C LYS A 168 -4.36 0.34 3.35
N LEU A 169 -3.61 -0.69 3.74
CA LEU A 169 -3.02 -0.89 5.06
C LEU A 169 -1.50 -1.05 4.92
N PRO A 170 -0.74 -0.95 6.04
CA PRO A 170 0.71 -1.02 6.00
C PRO A 170 1.27 -2.32 5.42
N GLY A 171 2.49 -2.24 4.90
CA GLY A 171 3.26 -3.39 4.43
C GLY A 171 4.71 -3.03 4.12
N LEU A 172 5.46 -3.97 3.55
CA LEU A 172 6.88 -3.77 3.23
C LEU A 172 7.09 -3.44 1.76
N LEU A 173 8.17 -2.72 1.48
CA LEU A 173 8.63 -2.47 0.12
C LEU A 173 10.15 -2.49 0.01
N GLY A 174 10.61 -2.67 -1.23
CA GLY A 174 12.01 -2.70 -1.58
C GLY A 174 12.30 -1.90 -2.83
N VAL A 175 13.34 -1.08 -2.80
CA VAL A 175 13.80 -0.28 -3.94
C VAL A 175 15.32 -0.24 -3.97
N ALA A 176 15.88 -0.22 -5.18
CA ALA A 176 17.32 -0.10 -5.37
C ALA A 176 17.84 1.30 -4.96
N PRO A 177 19.15 1.47 -4.69
CA PRO A 177 19.74 2.77 -4.40
C PRO A 177 19.40 3.82 -5.46
N GLY A 178 18.99 5.01 -4.99
CA GLY A 178 18.61 6.14 -5.83
C GLY A 178 17.18 6.09 -6.39
N VAL A 179 16.42 5.02 -6.14
CA VAL A 179 15.00 4.91 -6.52
C VAL A 179 14.14 5.41 -5.35
N SER A 180 13.15 6.25 -5.65
CA SER A 180 12.21 6.72 -4.63
C SER A 180 11.29 5.57 -4.18
N PRO A 181 11.03 5.41 -2.86
CA PRO A 181 10.22 4.30 -2.34
C PRO A 181 8.78 4.29 -2.85
N GLY A 182 8.25 5.42 -3.34
CA GLY A 182 6.92 5.47 -3.95
C GLY A 182 6.85 4.95 -5.40
N VAL A 183 7.98 4.65 -6.04
CA VAL A 183 8.03 4.24 -7.46
C VAL A 183 7.27 2.94 -7.74
N PRO A 184 7.43 1.84 -7.00
CA PRO A 184 6.67 0.61 -7.21
C PRO A 184 5.27 0.69 -6.58
N THR A 185 4.57 1.80 -6.77
CA THR A 185 3.19 2.04 -6.30
C THR A 185 2.42 2.89 -7.32
N GLY A 186 1.09 2.98 -7.19
CA GLY A 186 0.28 3.91 -7.99
C GLY A 186 0.35 3.70 -9.51
N GLY A 187 0.73 2.50 -9.95
CA GLY A 187 0.98 2.20 -11.36
C GLY A 187 2.33 2.66 -11.90
N GLY A 188 3.30 2.91 -11.01
CA GLY A 188 4.69 3.17 -11.36
C GLY A 188 5.49 1.90 -11.67
N SER A 189 6.75 2.08 -12.09
CA SER A 189 7.63 0.99 -12.54
C SER A 189 8.03 0.07 -11.38
N THR A 190 8.16 -1.22 -11.70
CA THR A 190 8.66 -2.27 -10.80
C THR A 190 10.01 -2.82 -11.23
N ASP A 191 10.68 -2.20 -12.21
CA ASP A 191 11.96 -2.68 -12.76
C ASP A 191 13.08 -2.68 -11.71
N ARG A 192 12.99 -1.77 -10.74
CA ARG A 192 14.01 -1.58 -9.67
C ARG A 192 13.37 -1.48 -8.29
N GLY A 193 12.25 -2.18 -8.10
CA GLY A 193 11.58 -2.23 -6.80
C GLY A 193 10.26 -2.97 -6.82
N TRP A 194 9.74 -3.24 -5.63
CA TRP A 194 8.49 -3.93 -5.37
C TRP A 194 7.83 -3.33 -4.13
N SER A 195 6.51 -3.51 -3.99
CA SER A 195 5.80 -3.17 -2.75
C SER A 195 4.70 -4.17 -2.47
N GLY A 196 4.64 -4.67 -1.23
CA GLY A 196 3.61 -5.60 -0.77
C GLY A 196 2.83 -4.98 0.37
N ARG A 197 1.84 -4.13 0.06
CA ARG A 197 0.92 -3.59 1.07
C ARG A 197 -0.27 -4.52 1.27
N VAL A 198 -1.00 -4.35 2.37
CA VAL A 198 -2.30 -4.98 2.53
C VAL A 198 -3.39 -4.06 1.97
N MET A 199 -4.49 -4.63 1.51
CA MET A 199 -5.76 -3.93 1.33
C MET A 199 -6.87 -4.63 2.08
N TRP A 200 -7.86 -3.85 2.51
CA TRP A 200 -9.24 -4.34 2.56
C TRP A 200 -9.89 -4.03 1.21
N LEU A 201 -10.60 -5.00 0.66
CA LEU A 201 -11.44 -4.83 -0.52
C LEU A 201 -12.89 -4.90 -0.09
N GLY A 202 -13.69 -3.94 -0.54
CA GLY A 202 -15.11 -3.91 -0.25
C GLY A 202 -15.99 -4.20 -1.48
N PRO A 203 -17.30 -4.35 -1.27
CA PRO A 203 -18.22 -4.87 -2.28
C PRO A 203 -18.59 -3.84 -3.35
N SER A 204 -18.29 -2.55 -3.19
CA SER A 204 -18.71 -1.51 -4.15
C SER A 204 -18.12 -1.73 -5.54
N LEU A 205 -16.85 -2.15 -5.62
CA LEU A 205 -16.17 -2.43 -6.89
C LEU A 205 -15.77 -3.90 -7.04
N SER A 206 -15.42 -4.58 -5.95
CA SER A 206 -14.92 -5.96 -6.03
C SER A 206 -16.04 -6.97 -6.26
N ARG A 207 -16.05 -7.58 -7.45
CA ARG A 207 -16.91 -8.74 -7.75
C ARG A 207 -16.59 -9.91 -6.82
N THR A 208 -15.31 -10.16 -6.57
CA THR A 208 -14.84 -11.22 -5.67
C THR A 208 -15.43 -11.07 -4.27
N VAL A 209 -15.44 -9.84 -3.71
CA VAL A 209 -16.05 -9.59 -2.39
C VAL A 209 -17.54 -9.88 -2.44
N ARG A 210 -18.27 -9.35 -3.45
CA ARG A 210 -19.72 -9.61 -3.59
C ARG A 210 -20.06 -11.09 -3.70
N GLU A 211 -19.23 -11.87 -4.39
CA GLU A 211 -19.45 -13.30 -4.57
C GLU A 211 -19.04 -14.14 -3.35
N SER A 212 -18.14 -13.63 -2.50
CA SER A 212 -17.75 -14.29 -1.26
C SER A 212 -18.83 -14.26 -0.17
N GLY A 213 -19.77 -13.31 -0.25
CA GLY A 213 -20.77 -13.06 0.80
C GLY A 213 -20.22 -12.42 2.08
N LEU A 214 -18.93 -12.06 2.09
CA LEU A 214 -18.28 -11.34 3.18
C LEU A 214 -18.44 -9.81 3.00
N PRO A 215 -18.41 -9.03 4.10
CA PRO A 215 -18.48 -7.58 4.02
C PRO A 215 -17.23 -6.96 3.39
N ASP A 216 -16.09 -7.65 3.50
CA ASP A 216 -14.82 -7.30 2.90
C ASP A 216 -13.96 -8.56 2.61
N LEU A 217 -12.85 -8.36 1.93
CA LEU A 217 -11.77 -9.34 1.78
C LEU A 217 -10.42 -8.66 1.99
N ALA A 218 -9.57 -9.24 2.81
CA ALA A 218 -8.17 -8.86 2.90
C ALA A 218 -7.39 -9.42 1.70
N THR A 219 -6.41 -8.67 1.22
CA THR A 219 -5.51 -9.09 0.14
C THR A 219 -4.13 -8.49 0.33
N THR A 220 -3.09 -9.21 -0.07
CA THR A 220 -1.79 -8.58 -0.31
C THR A 220 -1.82 -7.96 -1.69
N TYR A 221 -1.64 -6.65 -1.75
CA TYR A 221 -1.55 -5.88 -2.98
C TYR A 221 -0.10 -5.70 -3.41
N LEU A 222 0.34 -6.54 -4.35
CA LEU A 222 1.75 -6.70 -4.68
C LEU A 222 2.11 -6.03 -6.00
N TYR A 223 2.94 -4.99 -5.94
CA TYR A 223 3.70 -4.52 -7.09
C TYR A 223 5.01 -5.30 -7.17
N HIS A 224 5.30 -5.90 -8.31
CA HIS A 224 6.53 -6.66 -8.53
C HIS A 224 6.84 -6.81 -10.04
N PRO A 225 8.09 -7.14 -10.44
CA PRO A 225 8.47 -7.30 -11.85
C PRO A 225 7.60 -8.28 -12.66
N GLY A 226 6.99 -9.27 -11.99
CA GLY A 226 6.19 -10.32 -12.63
C GLY A 226 4.68 -10.04 -12.68
N GLN A 227 4.23 -8.86 -12.25
CA GLN A 227 2.80 -8.57 -12.14
C GLN A 227 2.10 -8.56 -13.51
N ALA A 228 0.84 -8.96 -13.55
CA ALA A 228 0.09 -9.09 -14.80
C ALA A 228 -0.36 -7.73 -15.39
N GLY A 229 -0.65 -6.77 -14.52
CA GLY A 229 -1.25 -5.49 -14.89
C GLY A 229 -0.39 -4.27 -14.56
N ARG A 230 -0.90 -3.08 -14.88
CA ARG A 230 -0.25 -1.81 -14.50
C ARG A 230 -0.20 -1.60 -12.98
N TYR A 231 -1.26 -2.01 -12.29
CA TYR A 231 -1.37 -1.89 -10.85
C TYR A 231 -1.04 -3.23 -10.19
N GLY A 232 -0.82 -3.20 -8.87
CA GLY A 232 -0.41 -4.39 -8.13
C GLY A 232 -1.43 -5.53 -8.23
N ASP A 233 -0.91 -6.75 -8.16
CA ASP A 233 -1.71 -7.97 -8.18
C ASP A 233 -2.42 -8.17 -6.83
N ASP A 234 -3.69 -8.57 -6.88
CA ASP A 234 -4.47 -8.95 -5.71
C ASP A 234 -4.19 -10.41 -5.35
N LEU A 235 -3.52 -10.64 -4.21
CA LEU A 235 -3.33 -11.96 -3.63
C LEU A 235 -4.31 -12.15 -2.46
N TYR A 236 -5.51 -12.63 -2.78
CA TYR A 236 -6.63 -12.75 -1.83
C TYR A 236 -6.33 -13.71 -0.67
N TRP A 237 -6.71 -13.30 0.54
CA TRP A 237 -6.52 -14.08 1.77
C TRP A 237 -7.68 -15.04 2.09
N GLY A 238 -8.76 -14.99 1.32
CA GLY A 238 -9.97 -15.79 1.54
C GLY A 238 -10.78 -15.41 2.79
N ARG A 239 -10.36 -14.35 3.51
CA ARG A 239 -11.06 -13.78 4.67
C ARG A 239 -10.80 -12.28 4.75
N GLY A 240 -11.69 -11.58 5.46
CA GLY A 240 -11.60 -10.15 5.70
C GLY A 240 -11.49 -9.83 7.19
N PHE A 241 -11.74 -8.57 7.51
CA PHE A 241 -11.69 -8.02 8.86
C PHE A 241 -13.10 -7.89 9.46
N ALA A 242 -13.21 -8.07 10.76
CA ALA A 242 -14.37 -7.64 11.53
C ALA A 242 -14.13 -6.24 12.09
N ASP A 243 -15.14 -5.39 12.05
CA ASP A 243 -15.08 -4.06 12.64
C ASP A 243 -15.24 -4.12 14.16
N GLY A 244 -14.80 -3.05 14.84
CA GLY A 244 -14.86 -2.91 16.30
C GLY A 244 -13.90 -3.79 17.09
N VAL A 245 -13.13 -4.67 16.44
CA VAL A 245 -12.19 -5.59 17.09
C VAL A 245 -10.79 -5.49 16.49
N TRP A 246 -9.78 -5.82 17.31
CA TRP A 246 -8.39 -5.90 16.86
C TRP A 246 -8.15 -7.19 16.09
N HIS A 247 -7.43 -7.07 14.98
CA HIS A 247 -6.93 -8.16 14.16
C HIS A 247 -5.42 -8.08 14.03
N GLN A 248 -4.71 -9.20 14.18
CA GLN A 248 -3.27 -9.23 13.94
C GLN A 248 -2.97 -9.58 12.50
N VAL A 249 -2.28 -8.67 11.80
CA VAL A 249 -1.73 -8.90 10.46
C VAL A 249 -0.26 -9.25 10.58
N ARG A 250 0.15 -10.34 9.92
CA ARG A 250 1.57 -10.67 9.71
C ARG A 250 1.82 -11.00 8.25
N GLN A 251 2.86 -10.44 7.67
CA GLN A 251 3.36 -10.81 6.34
C GLN A 251 4.87 -11.00 6.39
N CYS A 252 5.36 -12.08 5.77
CA CYS A 252 6.78 -12.39 5.65
C CYS A 252 7.13 -12.53 4.18
N TYR A 253 8.26 -11.91 3.81
CA TYR A 253 8.77 -11.87 2.44
C TYR A 253 10.15 -12.48 2.42
N VAL A 254 10.42 -13.34 1.45
CA VAL A 254 11.77 -13.78 1.08
C VAL A 254 11.96 -13.45 -0.39
N LEU A 255 12.95 -12.61 -0.69
CA LEU A 255 13.23 -12.20 -2.07
C LEU A 255 13.73 -13.38 -2.89
N ASN A 256 13.38 -13.38 -4.17
CA ASN A 256 13.81 -14.42 -5.10
C ASN A 256 15.32 -14.36 -5.36
N THR A 257 15.88 -15.52 -5.71
CA THR A 257 17.18 -15.63 -6.37
C THR A 257 17.10 -14.96 -7.74
N LEU A 258 18.14 -14.21 -8.12
CA LEU A 258 18.17 -13.52 -9.40
C LEU A 258 18.03 -14.51 -10.57
N GLY A 259 17.07 -14.23 -11.46
CA GLY A 259 16.74 -15.06 -12.61
C GLY A 259 15.72 -16.18 -12.32
N ASN A 260 15.32 -16.38 -11.06
CA ASN A 260 14.34 -17.38 -10.66
C ASN A 260 13.07 -16.73 -10.10
N ALA A 261 11.96 -17.44 -10.21
CA ALA A 261 10.69 -17.12 -9.56
C ALA A 261 10.52 -18.03 -8.34
N ASP A 262 11.38 -17.86 -7.35
CA ASP A 262 11.45 -18.66 -6.10
C ASP A 262 11.28 -17.78 -4.85
N GLY A 263 10.75 -16.56 -5.00
CA GLY A 263 10.44 -15.67 -3.89
C GLY A 263 9.22 -16.14 -3.12
N VAL A 264 9.25 -15.94 -1.80
CA VAL A 264 8.21 -16.44 -0.87
C VAL A 264 7.41 -15.28 -0.28
N LEU A 265 6.09 -15.47 -0.25
CA LEU A 265 5.17 -14.65 0.55
C LEU A 265 4.34 -15.55 1.44
N ASP A 266 4.47 -15.36 2.75
CA ASP A 266 3.54 -15.91 3.73
C ASP A 266 2.76 -14.79 4.39
N ALA A 267 1.46 -15.00 4.62
CA ALA A 267 0.68 -14.10 5.45
C ALA A 267 -0.24 -14.84 6.41
N TRP A 268 -0.48 -14.20 7.55
CA TRP A 268 -1.38 -14.64 8.60
C TRP A 268 -2.31 -13.49 8.99
N LEU A 269 -3.55 -13.86 9.30
CA LEU A 269 -4.52 -12.99 9.97
C LEU A 269 -4.93 -13.68 11.26
N ASP A 270 -4.78 -13.04 12.41
CA ASP A 270 -5.09 -13.61 13.74
C ASP A 270 -4.40 -14.96 14.00
N GLY A 271 -3.15 -15.09 13.54
CA GLY A 271 -2.37 -16.34 13.66
C GLY A 271 -2.79 -17.46 12.71
N ILE A 272 -3.87 -17.28 11.92
CA ILE A 272 -4.31 -18.25 10.91
C ILE A 272 -3.56 -17.98 9.60
N PRO A 273 -2.89 -18.97 8.99
CA PRO A 273 -2.27 -18.83 7.67
C PRO A 273 -3.35 -18.54 6.62
N VAL A 274 -3.16 -17.48 5.82
CA VAL A 274 -4.14 -17.04 4.80
C VAL A 274 -3.59 -16.98 3.40
N LEU A 275 -2.26 -16.93 3.24
CA LEU A 275 -1.60 -16.88 1.96
C LEU A 275 -0.22 -17.54 2.10
N HIS A 276 0.12 -18.34 1.10
CA HIS A 276 1.44 -18.92 0.92
C HIS A 276 1.74 -18.95 -0.59
N ARG A 277 2.86 -18.36 -1.00
CA ARG A 277 3.35 -18.32 -2.38
C ARG A 277 4.85 -18.60 -2.35
N GLU A 278 5.35 -19.35 -3.33
CA GLU A 278 6.77 -19.68 -3.48
C GLU A 278 7.27 -19.44 -4.93
N ASP A 279 6.47 -18.72 -5.72
CA ASP A 279 6.61 -18.54 -7.16
C ASP A 279 6.73 -17.05 -7.56
N LEU A 280 7.15 -16.19 -6.62
CA LEU A 280 7.19 -14.75 -6.83
C LEU A 280 8.55 -14.26 -7.34
N VAL A 281 8.52 -13.24 -8.19
CA VAL A 281 9.71 -12.46 -8.57
C VAL A 281 9.55 -11.08 -7.96
N TYR A 282 10.34 -10.76 -6.93
CA TYR A 282 10.42 -9.44 -6.30
C TYR A 282 11.52 -8.56 -6.90
N ARG A 283 12.59 -9.17 -7.41
CA ARG A 283 13.75 -8.47 -7.94
C ARG A 283 14.35 -9.15 -9.16
N THR A 284 14.83 -8.30 -10.07
CA THR A 284 15.71 -8.64 -11.19
C THR A 284 17.03 -7.86 -11.11
N ASP A 285 17.06 -6.78 -10.34
CA ASP A 285 18.24 -6.01 -9.96
C ASP A 285 18.81 -6.53 -8.62
N PRO A 286 20.10 -6.90 -8.53
CA PRO A 286 20.74 -7.37 -7.30
C PRO A 286 20.67 -6.36 -6.14
N ASP A 287 20.59 -5.06 -6.43
CA ASP A 287 20.60 -4.02 -5.41
C ASP A 287 19.21 -3.77 -4.78
N VAL A 288 18.19 -4.52 -5.18
CA VAL A 288 16.86 -4.47 -4.58
C VAL A 288 16.79 -5.42 -3.38
N HIS A 289 16.57 -4.82 -2.21
CA HIS A 289 16.38 -5.50 -0.92
C HIS A 289 15.07 -5.04 -0.27
N VAL A 290 14.69 -5.60 0.88
CA VAL A 290 13.65 -5.03 1.74
C VAL A 290 14.24 -3.77 2.40
N THR A 291 13.73 -2.59 2.05
CA THR A 291 14.37 -1.33 2.46
C THR A 291 13.48 -0.41 3.27
N HIS A 292 12.16 -0.52 3.15
CA HIS A 292 11.22 0.37 3.84
C HIS A 292 9.99 -0.37 4.34
N LEU A 293 9.42 0.17 5.42
CA LEU A 293 8.03 -0.01 5.76
C LEU A 293 7.22 1.12 5.09
N ASP A 294 6.12 0.76 4.46
CA ASP A 294 5.10 1.69 3.99
C ASP A 294 3.94 1.68 4.99
N TRP A 295 3.85 2.71 5.82
CA TRP A 295 2.69 2.97 6.66
C TRP A 295 1.68 3.75 5.81
N SER A 296 0.79 3.01 5.15
CA SER A 296 -0.30 3.54 4.35
C SER A 296 -1.63 3.19 5.00
N VAL A 297 -2.47 4.18 5.29
CA VAL A 297 -3.86 3.97 5.71
C VAL A 297 -4.75 4.96 4.99
N PHE A 298 -5.50 4.50 3.97
CA PHE A 298 -6.37 5.37 3.20
C PHE A 298 -7.40 4.61 2.38
N ARG A 299 -8.52 5.25 2.05
CA ARG A 299 -9.43 4.82 0.97
C ARG A 299 -8.85 5.24 -0.36
N GLY A 300 -8.80 4.36 -1.36
CA GLY A 300 -8.19 4.78 -2.61
C GLY A 300 -8.11 3.76 -3.72
N GLY A 301 -7.56 4.23 -4.83
CA GLY A 301 -8.20 4.15 -6.13
C GLY A 301 -8.47 5.59 -6.59
N ASP A 302 -8.99 5.80 -7.79
CA ASP A 302 -9.04 7.13 -8.43
C ASP A 302 -10.46 7.59 -8.78
N THR A 303 -11.49 6.89 -8.30
CA THR A 303 -12.90 7.21 -8.54
C THR A 303 -13.71 7.36 -7.26
N ASP A 304 -14.87 8.01 -7.35
CA ASP A 304 -15.74 8.29 -6.19
C ASP A 304 -16.30 7.03 -5.53
N GLN A 305 -16.32 5.90 -6.24
CA GLN A 305 -16.78 4.62 -5.70
C GLN A 305 -15.84 4.04 -4.64
N TRP A 306 -14.65 4.62 -4.46
CA TRP A 306 -13.72 4.31 -3.38
C TRP A 306 -14.01 5.07 -2.09
N ALA A 307 -14.73 6.18 -2.16
CA ALA A 307 -15.13 6.93 -0.99
C ALA A 307 -16.23 6.18 -0.23
N ALA A 308 -16.30 6.38 1.09
CA ALA A 308 -17.45 5.98 1.90
C ALA A 308 -18.44 7.14 2.03
N GLY A 309 -19.72 6.82 2.24
CA GLY A 309 -20.76 7.77 2.62
C GLY A 309 -20.65 8.24 4.08
N SER A 310 -19.97 7.50 4.94
CA SER A 310 -19.72 7.87 6.34
C SER A 310 -18.24 8.04 6.67
N ASP A 311 -17.97 8.77 7.75
CA ASP A 311 -16.67 8.75 8.41
C ASP A 311 -16.38 7.34 8.94
N GLY A 312 -15.10 6.99 9.06
CA GLY A 312 -14.63 5.80 9.76
C GLY A 312 -13.17 5.95 10.15
N ASP A 313 -12.76 5.16 11.13
CA ASP A 313 -11.40 5.18 11.65
C ASP A 313 -10.73 3.82 11.45
N VAL A 314 -9.41 3.87 11.26
CA VAL A 314 -8.55 2.69 11.24
C VAL A 314 -7.45 2.90 12.26
N ASP A 315 -7.41 2.03 13.26
CA ASP A 315 -6.46 2.06 14.36
C ASP A 315 -5.34 1.04 14.09
N LEU A 316 -4.08 1.42 14.37
CA LEU A 316 -2.91 0.57 14.23
C LEU A 316 -2.07 0.56 15.51
N ALA A 317 -1.62 -0.62 15.93
CA ALA A 317 -0.81 -0.79 17.14
C ALA A 317 0.20 -1.94 17.01
N ASP A 318 1.14 -1.99 17.96
CA ASP A 318 2.14 -3.06 18.11
C ASP A 318 2.87 -3.44 16.81
N LEU A 319 3.32 -2.40 16.08
CA LEU A 319 4.06 -2.57 14.85
C LEU A 319 5.44 -3.15 15.15
N ARG A 320 5.79 -4.24 14.47
CA ARG A 320 7.11 -4.86 14.51
C ARG A 320 7.59 -5.23 13.12
N VAL A 321 8.88 -5.00 12.86
CA VAL A 321 9.58 -5.56 11.71
C VAL A 321 10.74 -6.43 12.21
N THR A 322 10.77 -7.68 11.75
CA THR A 322 11.84 -8.64 12.05
C THR A 322 12.55 -9.09 10.79
N VAL A 323 13.79 -9.50 10.95
CA VAL A 323 14.64 -10.11 9.91
C VAL A 323 15.30 -11.36 10.48
N PRO A 324 15.68 -12.35 9.65
CA PRO A 324 16.43 -13.52 10.12
C PRO A 324 17.78 -13.20 10.78
#